data_AF-A0A351MSJ4-F1
#
_entry.id   AF-A0A351MSJ4-F1
#
_cell.length_a   1.000
_cell.length_b   1.000
_cell.length_c   1.000
_cell.angle_alpha   90.00
_cell.angle_beta   90.00
_cell.angle_gamma   90.00
#
_symmetry.space_group_name_H-M   'P 1'
#
loop_
_entity.id
_entity.type
_entity.pdbx_description
1 polymer ?
#
loop_
_entity_poly.entity_id
_entity_poly.type
_entity_poly.pdbx_seq_one_letter_code
_entity_poly.pdbx_strand_id
1 'polypeptide(L)' 'FIDREDMYRLIEGVLKRTWKETLGIDIPTPFPRMSYQEAMDRFGIDKPDTRFAFEIQDFTDLFKAS' A
#
# COMPACT_ATOMS: atom_id res chain seq x y z
N PHE A 1 5.25 22.03 14.77
CA PHE A 1 5.79 20.66 14.65
C PHE A 1 4.85 19.87 13.76
N ILE A 2 5.38 18.97 12.94
CA ILE A 2 4.64 18.22 11.91
C ILE A 2 4.68 16.74 12.31
N ASP A 3 3.58 16.02 12.16
CA ASP A 3 3.53 14.57 12.40
C ASP A 3 3.53 13.74 11.09
N ARG A 4 3.39 12.42 11.23
CA ARG A 4 3.39 11.51 10.08
C ARG A 4 2.16 11.70 9.18
N GLU A 5 1.00 11.99 9.76
CA GLU A 5 -0.25 12.17 9.02
C GLU A 5 -0.24 13.47 8.22
N ASP A 6 0.38 14.52 8.74
CA ASP A 6 0.63 15.76 7.99
C ASP A 6 1.44 15.50 6.72
N MET A 7 2.51 14.70 6.83
CA MET A 7 3.36 14.34 5.69
C MET A 7 2.61 13.50 4.65
N TYR A 8 1.80 12.53 5.08
CA TYR A 8 0.97 11.76 4.15
C TYR A 8 -0.01 12.66 3.40
N ARG A 9 -0.75 13.52 4.11
CA ARG A 9 -1.71 14.44 3.50
C ARG A 9 -1.06 15.36 2.48
N LEU A 10 0.14 15.87 2.78
CA LEU A 10 0.89 16.73 1.87
C LEU A 10 1.24 15.99 0.57
N ILE A 11 1.83 14.79 0.68
CA ILE A 11 2.31 14.03 -0.48
C ILE A 11 1.15 13.49 -1.33
N GLU A 12 0.11 12.94 -0.69
CA GLU A 12 -1.11 12.50 -1.37
C GLU A 12 -1.79 13.66 -2.11
N GLY A 13 -1.82 14.86 -1.52
CA GLY A 13 -2.37 16.05 -2.16
C GLY A 13 -1.60 16.46 -3.42
N VAL A 14 -0.26 16.42 -3.37
CA VAL A 14 0.59 16.69 -4.54
C VAL A 14 0.34 15.67 -5.65
N LEU A 15 0.28 14.38 -5.32
CA LEU A 15 0.04 13.32 -6.29
C LEU A 15 -1.37 13.42 -6.90
N LYS A 16 -2.39 13.67 -6.08
CA LYS A 16 -3.78 13.84 -6.53
C LYS A 16 -3.91 14.97 -7.53
N ARG A 17 -3.34 16.14 -7.21
CA ARG A 17 -3.33 17.30 -8.11
C ARG A 17 -2.57 17.01 -9.40
N THR A 18 -1.40 16.40 -9.31
CA THR A 18 -0.57 16.08 -10.48
C THR A 18 -1.30 15.13 -11.43
N TRP A 19 -1.90 14.05 -10.94
CA TRP A 19 -2.69 13.13 -11.77
C TRP A 19 -3.89 13.82 -12.42
N LYS A 20 -4.57 14.71 -11.68
CA LYS A 20 -5.71 15.44 -12.21
C LYS A 20 -5.32 16.40 -13.33
N GLU A 21 -4.27 17.19 -13.13
CA GLU A 21 -3.84 18.22 -14.09
C GLU A 21 -3.15 17.62 -15.32
N THR A 22 -2.42 16.50 -15.18
CA THR A 22 -1.66 15.90 -16.28
C THR A 22 -2.45 14.84 -17.05
N LEU A 23 -3.27 14.04 -16.37
CA LEU A 23 -3.99 12.91 -16.97
C LEU A 23 -5.52 13.04 -16.91
N GLY A 24 -6.05 14.07 -16.24
CA GLY A 24 -7.51 14.22 -16.04
C GLY A 24 -8.10 13.24 -15.03
N ILE A 25 -7.28 12.39 -14.41
CA ILE A 25 -7.70 11.30 -13.52
C ILE A 25 -7.83 11.81 -12.09
N ASP A 26 -8.96 11.54 -11.44
CA ASP A 26 -9.13 11.76 -10.01
C ASP A 26 -8.74 10.49 -9.24
N ILE A 27 -7.63 10.53 -8.51
CA ILE A 27 -7.20 9.40 -7.69
C ILE A 27 -7.78 9.53 -6.27
N PRO A 28 -8.29 8.43 -5.69
CA PRO A 28 -8.88 8.45 -4.35
C PRO A 28 -7.80 8.66 -3.31
N THR A 29 -8.11 9.47 -2.30
CA THR A 29 -7.29 9.71 -1.10
C THR A 29 -8.17 9.53 0.13
N PRO A 30 -7.65 9.02 1.26
CA PRO A 30 -6.25 8.64 1.49
C PRO A 30 -5.85 7.37 0.76
N PHE A 31 -4.56 7.21 0.49
CA PHE A 31 -4.07 5.97 -0.13
C PHE A 31 -4.15 4.81 0.86
N PRO A 32 -4.39 3.58 0.39
CA PRO A 32 -4.31 2.39 1.22
C PRO A 32 -2.93 2.31 1.88
N ARG A 33 -2.91 1.91 3.14
CA ARG A 33 -1.68 1.80 3.93
C ARG A 33 -1.50 0.35 4.36
N MET A 34 -0.24 -0.04 4.42
CA MET A 34 0.19 -1.38 4.79
C MET A 34 1.48 -1.24 5.57
N SER A 35 1.59 -1.97 6.68
CA SER A 35 2.85 -2.10 7.38
C SER A 35 3.85 -2.90 6.55
N TYR A 36 5.13 -2.72 6.83
CA TYR A 36 6.17 -3.53 6.20
C TYR A 36 5.94 -5.03 6.39
N GLN A 37 5.52 -5.44 7.60
CA GLN A 37 5.25 -6.83 7.93
C GLN A 37 4.10 -7.39 7.08
N GLU A 38 2.98 -6.67 6.98
CA GLU A 38 1.86 -7.08 6.13
C GLU A 38 2.26 -7.19 4.64
N ALA A 39 3.13 -6.29 4.15
CA ALA A 39 3.61 -6.34 2.77
C ALA A 39 4.49 -7.58 2.51
N MET A 40 5.37 -7.90 3.45
CA MET A 40 6.21 -9.09 3.35
C MET A 40 5.40 -10.37 3.49
N ASP A 41 4.46 -10.43 4.43
CA ASP A 41 3.65 -11.64 4.69
C ASP A 41 2.69 -11.93 3.53
N ARG A 42 2.07 -10.88 2.95
CA ARG A 42 1.07 -11.04 1.89
C ARG A 42 1.68 -11.04 0.49
N PHE A 43 2.82 -10.40 0.26
CA PHE A 43 3.36 -10.20 -1.10
C PHE A 43 4.85 -10.52 -1.25
N GLY A 44 5.59 -10.71 -0.15
CA GLY A 44 7.02 -11.01 -0.19
C GLY A 44 7.91 -9.85 -0.64
N ILE A 45 7.36 -8.64 -0.76
CA ILE A 45 8.06 -7.43 -1.20
C ILE A 45 7.44 -6.18 -0.57
N ASP A 46 8.25 -5.17 -0.29
CA ASP A 46 7.85 -3.90 0.34
C ASP A 46 7.19 -2.90 -0.62
N LYS A 47 7.22 -3.18 -1.91
CA LYS A 47 6.56 -2.43 -3.00
C LYS A 47 5.64 -3.32 -3.84
N PRO A 48 4.61 -3.92 -3.23
CA PRO A 48 3.75 -4.88 -3.92
C PRO A 48 2.91 -4.21 -5.00
N ASP A 49 2.68 -4.95 -6.08
CA ASP A 49 1.64 -4.57 -7.05
C ASP A 49 0.27 -5.03 -6.53
N THR A 50 -0.46 -4.11 -5.90
CA THR A 50 -1.76 -4.40 -5.26
C THR A 50 -2.94 -4.50 -6.23
N ARG A 51 -2.69 -4.40 -7.55
CA ARG A 51 -3.74 -4.51 -8.57
C ARG A 51 -4.16 -5.95 -8.85
N PHE A 52 -3.34 -6.93 -8.45
CA PHE A 52 -3.56 -8.36 -8.67
C PHE A 52 -3.69 -9.11 -7.35
N ALA A 53 -4.53 -10.16 -7.33
CA ALA A 53 -4.85 -10.92 -6.12
C ALA A 53 -3.92 -12.13 -5.87
N PHE A 54 -2.63 -11.99 -6.14
CA PHE A 54 -1.64 -13.07 -5.98
C PHE A 54 -0.90 -12.97 -4.65
N GLU A 55 -1.64 -13.10 -3.54
CA GLU A 55 -1.06 -13.03 -2.20
C GLU A 55 -0.42 -14.36 -1.78
N ILE A 56 0.69 -14.28 -1.05
CA ILE A 56 1.33 -15.39 -0.34
C ILE A 56 0.36 -15.91 0.72
N GLN A 57 0.25 -17.24 0.81
CA GLN A 57 -0.56 -17.93 1.80
C GLN A 57 0.35 -18.70 2.76
N ASP A 58 0.20 -18.45 4.06
CA ASP A 58 0.96 -19.14 5.09
C ASP A 58 0.29 -20.48 5.44
N PHE A 59 0.99 -21.59 5.17
CA PHE A 59 0.57 -22.94 5.53
C PHE A 59 1.34 -23.51 6.73
N THR A 60 2.14 -22.69 7.42
CA THR A 60 2.98 -23.14 8.54
C THR A 60 2.17 -23.93 9.57
N ASP A 61 0.99 -23.44 9.97
CA ASP A 61 0.12 -24.11 10.93
C ASP A 61 -0.36 -25.49 10.48
N LEU A 62 -0.61 -25.68 9.19
CA LEU A 62 -1.07 -26.96 8.64
C LEU A 62 0.02 -28.03 8.75
N PHE A 63 1.29 -27.65 8.57
CA PHE A 63 2.43 -28.57 8.57
C PHE A 63 3.11 -28.72 9.93
N LYS A 64 2.65 -28.03 10.98
CA LYS A 64 3.25 -28.10 12.33
C LYS A 64 3.33 -29.52 12.93
N ALA A 65 2.46 -30.43 12.50
CA ALA A 65 2.38 -31.80 13.02
C ALA A 65 2.82 -32.89 12.02
N SER A 66 3.44 -32.49 10.89
CA SER A 66 4.01 -33.41 9.89
C SER A 66 5.38 -33.94 10.30
#